data_AF-A0A812VKJ0-F1
#
_entry.id   AF-A0A812VKJ0-F1
#
_cell.length_a   1.000
_cell.length_b   1.000
_cell.length_c   1.000
_cell.angle_alpha   90.00
_cell.angle_beta   90.00
_cell.angle_gamma   90.00
#
_symmetry.space_group_name_H-M   'P 1'
#
loop_
_entity.id
_entity.type
_entity.pdbx_description
1 polymer ?
#
loop_
_entity_poly.entity_id
_entity_poly.type
_entity_poly.pdbx_seq_one_letter_code
_entity_poly.pdbx_strand_id
1 'polypeptide(L)'
;DVPAAVCYLLSHHPQEEEVVQRFIMNGDSCSAGTHRWVVPFLAALPFWFRALQCCRRWVDTKEQRHLWNLGKYLCSLMVVIVSRTESTMLLVAVSTTATLYAFFWDVGLDWGLSYKELWLRFDLTGRQFPVKAYWLCSLLDIFARSTWVFTLMPTSVVTGNIVVRVILVSVMSSIEIIRRSMWAVL
;
A
#
# COMPACT_ATOMS: atom_id res chain seq x y z
N ASP A 1 -4.16 -10.18 -6.01
CA ASP A 1 -4.59 -11.48 -6.57
C ASP A 1 -5.41 -11.43 -7.85
N VAL A 2 -6.10 -10.33 -8.19
CA VAL A 2 -6.92 -10.26 -9.43
C VAL A 2 -6.14 -10.66 -10.69
N PRO A 3 -4.92 -10.16 -10.97
CA PRO A 3 -4.20 -10.55 -12.19
C PRO A 3 -3.85 -12.04 -12.23
N ALA A 4 -3.39 -12.61 -11.11
CA ALA A 4 -3.03 -14.03 -11.02
C ALA A 4 -4.24 -14.95 -11.26
N ALA A 5 -5.37 -14.63 -10.62
CA ALA A 5 -6.62 -15.37 -10.82
C ALA A 5 -7.12 -15.27 -12.28
N VAL A 6 -7.04 -14.09 -12.88
CA VAL A 6 -7.44 -13.87 -14.28
C VAL A 6 -6.54 -14.64 -15.24
N CYS A 7 -5.21 -14.63 -15.03
CA CYS A 7 -4.28 -15.41 -15.86
C CYS A 7 -4.57 -16.91 -15.79
N TYR A 8 -4.90 -17.43 -14.61
CA TYR A 8 -5.27 -18.83 -14.45
C TYR A 8 -6.59 -19.15 -15.17
N LEU A 9 -7.64 -18.38 -14.93
CA LEU A 9 -8.97 -18.62 -15.51
C LEU A 9 -9.01 -18.49 -17.03
N LEU A 10 -8.16 -17.63 -17.61
CA LEU A 10 -8.08 -17.42 -19.06
C LEU A 10 -7.06 -18.34 -19.75
N SER A 11 -6.34 -19.18 -19.00
CA SER A 11 -5.37 -20.11 -19.58
C SER A 11 -6.06 -21.32 -20.22
N HIS A 12 -5.38 -21.97 -21.16
CA HIS A 12 -5.90 -23.15 -21.83
C HIS A 12 -6.01 -24.34 -20.85
N HIS A 13 -7.09 -25.13 -20.98
CA HIS A 13 -7.31 -26.33 -20.18
C HIS A 13 -7.44 -27.56 -21.08
N PRO A 14 -6.71 -28.67 -20.81
CA PRO A 14 -5.78 -28.89 -19.69
C PRO A 14 -4.52 -28.01 -19.76
N GLN A 15 -3.91 -27.78 -18.60
CA GLN A 15 -2.75 -26.89 -18.48
C GLN A 15 -1.54 -27.47 -19.20
N GLU A 16 -0.88 -26.67 -20.02
CA GLU A 16 0.39 -27.01 -20.64
C GLU A 16 1.51 -27.08 -19.60
N GLU A 17 2.50 -27.95 -19.83
CA GLU A 17 3.61 -28.18 -18.91
C GLU A 17 4.40 -26.89 -18.62
N GLU A 18 4.54 -26.00 -19.61
CA GLU A 18 5.21 -24.71 -19.43
C GLU A 18 4.48 -23.80 -18.43
N VAL A 19 3.14 -23.79 -18.47
CA VAL A 19 2.32 -22.99 -17.55
C VAL A 19 2.41 -23.53 -16.13
N VAL A 20 2.44 -24.86 -15.98
CA VAL A 20 2.63 -25.53 -14.69
C VAL A 20 4.00 -25.20 -14.11
N GLN A 21 5.07 -25.28 -14.90
CA GLN A 21 6.42 -24.92 -14.46
C GLN A 21 6.50 -23.44 -14.04
N ARG A 22 5.86 -22.55 -14.80
CA ARG A 22 5.79 -21.12 -14.45
C ARG A 22 5.08 -20.90 -13.11
N PHE A 23 3.98 -21.60 -12.88
CA PHE A 23 3.25 -21.56 -11.61
C PHE A 23 4.12 -22.04 -10.44
N ILE A 24 4.84 -23.15 -10.61
CA ILE A 24 5.76 -23.67 -9.56
C ILE A 24 6.85 -22.64 -9.23
N MET A 25 7.44 -22.01 -10.26
CA MET A 25 8.52 -21.04 -10.06
C MET A 25 8.04 -19.71 -9.46
N ASN A 26 6.96 -19.15 -9.99
CA ASN A 26 6.54 -17.77 -9.68
C ASN A 26 5.35 -17.67 -8.72
N GLY A 27 4.57 -18.76 -8.55
CA GLY A 27 3.34 -18.77 -7.77
C GLY A 27 2.10 -18.30 -8.55
N ASP A 28 2.24 -18.01 -9.84
CA ASP A 28 1.13 -17.68 -10.74
C ASP A 28 1.42 -18.10 -12.19
N SER A 29 0.36 -18.18 -12.99
CA SER A 29 0.42 -18.56 -14.41
C SER A 29 0.69 -17.37 -15.34
N CYS A 30 0.85 -16.14 -14.81
CA CYS A 30 0.94 -14.94 -15.62
C CYS A 30 2.27 -14.86 -16.38
N SER A 31 2.22 -14.27 -17.58
CA SER A 31 3.43 -13.96 -18.35
C SER A 31 4.27 -12.86 -17.67
N ALA A 32 5.57 -12.80 -17.99
CA ALA A 32 6.44 -11.72 -17.53
C ALA A 32 5.93 -10.33 -17.98
N GLY A 33 5.26 -10.24 -19.13
CA GLY A 33 4.65 -9.00 -19.62
C GLY A 33 3.52 -8.50 -18.71
N THR A 34 2.71 -9.41 -18.16
CA THR A 34 1.65 -9.08 -17.20
C THR A 34 2.23 -8.46 -15.93
N HIS A 35 3.28 -9.07 -15.37
CA HIS A 35 3.98 -8.54 -14.19
C HIS A 35 4.67 -7.20 -14.46
N ARG A 36 5.21 -7.02 -15.67
CA ARG A 36 5.92 -5.80 -16.05
C ARG A 36 5.01 -4.60 -16.31
N TRP A 37 3.83 -4.82 -16.89
CA TRP A 37 2.97 -3.74 -17.38
C TRP A 37 1.59 -3.69 -16.72
N VAL A 38 0.90 -4.82 -16.64
CA VAL A 38 -0.51 -4.87 -16.22
C VAL A 38 -0.62 -4.67 -14.71
N VAL A 39 0.17 -5.39 -13.92
CA VAL A 39 0.16 -5.29 -12.45
C VAL A 39 0.42 -3.85 -11.96
N PRO A 40 1.51 -3.16 -12.36
CA PRO A 40 1.77 -1.80 -11.90
C PRO A 40 0.75 -0.79 -12.43
N PHE A 41 0.23 -0.98 -13.65
CA PHE A 41 -0.84 -0.12 -14.18
C PHE A 41 -2.10 -0.22 -13.31
N LEU A 42 -2.56 -1.44 -13.01
CA LEU A 42 -3.71 -1.65 -12.14
C LEU A 42 -3.48 -1.10 -10.72
N ALA A 43 -2.25 -1.22 -10.19
CA ALA A 43 -1.88 -0.64 -8.90
C ALA A 43 -1.88 0.91 -8.92
N ALA A 44 -1.56 1.54 -10.05
CA ALA A 44 -1.53 2.99 -10.20
C ALA A 44 -2.92 3.63 -10.34
N LEU A 45 -3.87 2.94 -10.96
CA LEU A 45 -5.24 3.44 -11.22
C LEU A 45 -5.94 4.07 -10.00
N PRO A 46 -6.04 3.41 -8.83
CA PRO A 46 -6.75 4.00 -7.69
C PRO A 46 -6.11 5.31 -7.22
N PHE A 47 -4.77 5.40 -7.24
CA PHE A 47 -4.06 6.63 -6.87
C PHE A 47 -4.25 7.73 -7.90
N TRP A 48 -4.25 7.38 -9.20
CA TRP A 48 -4.54 8.30 -10.29
C TRP A 48 -5.93 8.93 -10.17
N PHE A 49 -6.97 8.10 -9.98
CA PHE A 49 -8.33 8.61 -9.81
C PHE A 49 -8.47 9.50 -8.57
N ARG A 50 -7.85 9.13 -7.45
CA ARG A 50 -7.85 9.97 -6.24
C ARG A 50 -7.11 11.29 -6.44
N ALA A 51 -5.98 11.27 -7.15
CA ALA A 51 -5.26 12.50 -7.50
C ALA A 51 -6.14 13.44 -8.34
N LEU A 52 -6.78 12.92 -9.40
CA LEU A 52 -7.69 13.72 -10.22
C LEU A 52 -8.88 14.30 -9.42
N GLN A 53 -9.47 13.50 -8.53
CA GLN A 53 -10.55 13.96 -7.64
C GLN A 53 -10.08 15.08 -6.70
N CYS A 54 -8.90 14.94 -6.08
CA CYS A 54 -8.32 15.96 -5.22
C CYS A 54 -7.98 17.24 -5.99
N CYS A 55 -7.43 17.11 -7.20
CA CYS A 55 -7.14 18.24 -8.08
C CYS A 55 -8.41 19.01 -8.41
N ARG A 56 -9.47 18.32 -8.84
CA ARG A 56 -10.77 18.95 -9.14
C ARG A 56 -11.35 19.66 -7.91
N ARG A 57 -11.39 18.99 -6.75
CA ARG A 57 -11.87 19.62 -5.51
C ARG A 57 -11.05 20.84 -5.08
N TRP A 58 -9.74 20.81 -5.27
CA TRP A 58 -8.90 21.97 -5.00
C TRP A 58 -9.21 23.13 -5.94
N VAL A 59 -9.42 22.86 -7.23
CA VAL A 59 -9.84 23.90 -8.19
C VAL A 59 -11.17 24.53 -7.78
N ASP A 60 -12.14 23.71 -7.36
CA ASP A 60 -13.49 24.13 -7.01
C ASP A 60 -13.56 24.91 -5.67
N THR A 61 -12.83 24.46 -4.63
CA THR A 61 -12.95 25.00 -3.26
C THR A 61 -11.80 25.90 -2.82
N LYS A 62 -10.63 25.80 -3.48
CA LYS A 62 -9.35 26.43 -3.08
C LYS A 62 -8.83 26.02 -1.68
N GLU A 63 -9.41 24.98 -1.09
CA GLU A 63 -8.98 24.46 0.21
C GLU A 63 -7.64 23.72 0.12
N GLN A 64 -6.66 24.18 0.90
CA GLN A 64 -5.28 23.65 0.87
C GLN A 64 -5.21 22.17 1.26
N ARG A 65 -6.15 21.68 2.08
CA ARG A 65 -6.26 20.27 2.43
C ARG A 65 -6.34 19.37 1.19
N HIS A 66 -7.05 19.79 0.15
CA HIS A 66 -7.16 19.00 -1.08
C HIS A 66 -5.85 18.96 -1.86
N LEU A 67 -5.07 20.04 -1.83
CA LEU A 67 -3.75 20.09 -2.47
C LEU A 67 -2.75 19.18 -1.76
N TRP A 68 -2.75 19.16 -0.42
CA TRP A 68 -1.88 18.25 0.34
C TRP A 68 -2.29 16.79 0.13
N ASN A 69 -3.59 16.50 0.09
CA ASN A 69 -4.08 15.15 -0.21
C ASN A 69 -3.71 14.71 -1.64
N LEU A 70 -3.74 15.64 -2.62
CA LEU A 70 -3.22 15.40 -3.97
C LEU A 70 -1.74 15.00 -3.91
N GLY A 71 -0.90 15.77 -3.21
CA GLY A 71 0.52 15.48 -3.02
C GLY A 71 0.76 14.07 -2.47
N LYS A 72 0.00 13.66 -1.44
CA LYS A 72 0.05 12.30 -0.88
C LYS A 72 -0.16 11.21 -1.94
N TYR A 73 -1.17 11.36 -2.80
CA TYR A 73 -1.45 10.38 -3.87
C TYR A 73 -0.41 10.43 -4.99
N LEU A 74 0.16 11.60 -5.30
CA LEU A 74 1.25 11.72 -6.26
C LEU A 74 2.53 11.03 -5.75
N CYS A 75 2.88 11.17 -4.46
CA CYS A 75 3.97 10.42 -3.86
C CYS A 75 3.76 8.91 -3.99
N SER A 76 2.52 8.44 -3.79
CA SER A 76 2.16 7.02 -3.96
C SER A 76 2.32 6.55 -5.41
N LEU A 77 1.94 7.37 -6.40
CA LEU A 77 2.18 7.07 -7.81
C LEU A 77 3.67 7.02 -8.15
N MET A 78 4.48 7.90 -7.57
CA MET A 78 5.93 7.89 -7.77
C MET A 78 6.56 6.59 -7.27
N VAL A 79 6.09 6.02 -6.16
CA VAL A 79 6.54 4.69 -5.70
C VAL A 79 6.29 3.62 -6.75
N VAL A 80 5.10 3.60 -7.36
CA VAL A 80 4.75 2.62 -8.41
C VAL A 80 5.67 2.77 -9.63
N ILE A 81 5.94 4.00 -10.07
CA ILE A 81 6.84 4.26 -11.20
C ILE A 81 8.28 3.84 -10.87
N VAL A 82 8.79 4.27 -9.72
CA VAL A 82 10.17 4.01 -9.29
C VAL A 82 10.41 2.53 -9.00
N SER A 83 9.38 1.78 -8.57
CA SER A 83 9.47 0.32 -8.38
C SER A 83 9.94 -0.41 -9.64
N ARG A 84 9.83 0.24 -10.82
CA ARG A 84 10.22 -0.29 -12.12
C ARG A 84 11.63 0.07 -12.56
N THR A 85 12.31 0.91 -11.78
CA THR A 85 13.72 1.20 -11.99
C THR A 85 14.59 0.15 -11.28
N GLU A 86 15.82 -0.03 -11.75
CA GLU A 86 16.79 -0.93 -11.10
C GLU A 86 17.41 -0.33 -9.82
N SER A 87 17.16 0.96 -9.56
CA SER A 87 17.73 1.67 -8.42
C SER A 87 16.96 1.35 -7.13
N THR A 88 17.49 0.38 -6.38
CA THR A 88 16.96 0.02 -5.06
C THR A 88 17.02 1.21 -4.09
N MET A 89 18.08 2.03 -4.16
CA MET A 89 18.23 3.21 -3.30
C MET A 89 17.12 4.25 -3.56
N LEU A 90 16.79 4.51 -4.82
CA LEU A 90 15.72 5.43 -5.19
C LEU A 90 14.36 4.89 -4.74
N LEU A 91 14.12 3.59 -4.94
CA LEU A 91 12.90 2.93 -4.48
C LEU A 91 12.72 3.05 -2.97
N VAL A 92 13.77 2.78 -2.19
CA VAL A 92 13.72 2.90 -0.73
C VAL A 92 13.47 4.35 -0.31
N ALA A 93 14.17 5.32 -0.90
CA ALA A 93 14.01 6.73 -0.57
C ALA A 93 12.59 7.26 -0.87
N VAL A 94 12.06 6.96 -2.05
CA VAL A 94 10.71 7.40 -2.47
C VAL A 94 9.63 6.68 -1.67
N SER A 95 9.78 5.37 -1.42
CA SER A 95 8.85 4.60 -0.59
C SER A 95 8.81 5.09 0.85
N THR A 96 9.98 5.40 1.42
CA THR A 96 10.09 5.95 2.78
C THR A 96 9.40 7.31 2.85
N THR A 97 9.65 8.18 1.88
CA THR A 97 9.03 9.51 1.82
C THR A 97 7.51 9.43 1.71
N ALA A 98 7.00 8.57 0.82
CA ALA A 98 5.56 8.36 0.66
C ALA A 98 4.92 7.78 1.94
N THR A 99 5.61 6.85 2.60
CA THR A 99 5.16 6.22 3.85
C THR A 99 5.08 7.23 4.99
N LEU A 100 6.13 8.05 5.17
CA LEU A 100 6.17 9.11 6.17
C LEU A 100 5.09 10.16 5.93
N TYR A 101 4.93 10.63 4.69
CA TYR A 101 3.86 11.57 4.33
C TYR A 101 2.50 11.01 4.78
N ALA A 102 2.20 9.78 4.34
CA ALA A 102 0.91 9.17 4.61
C ALA A 102 0.71 8.90 6.12
N PHE A 103 1.77 8.58 6.87
CA PHE A 103 1.71 8.45 8.33
C PHE A 103 1.36 9.77 9.03
N PHE A 104 2.07 10.86 8.68
CA PHE A 104 1.77 12.17 9.24
C PHE A 104 0.35 12.64 8.90
N TRP A 105 -0.14 12.29 7.70
CA TRP A 105 -1.53 12.53 7.32
C TRP A 105 -2.50 11.79 8.23
N ASP A 106 -2.33 10.49 8.43
CA ASP A 106 -3.27 9.67 9.19
C ASP A 106 -3.34 10.14 10.66
N VAL A 107 -2.19 10.35 11.30
CA VAL A 107 -2.15 10.81 12.70
C VAL A 107 -2.64 12.25 12.86
N GLY A 108 -2.14 13.16 12.02
CA GLY A 108 -2.38 14.59 12.20
C GLY A 108 -3.69 15.10 11.64
N LEU A 109 -4.13 14.59 10.48
CA LEU A 109 -5.30 15.10 9.76
C LEU A 109 -6.52 14.19 9.88
N ASP A 110 -6.34 12.87 9.73
CA ASP A 110 -7.49 11.95 9.80
C ASP A 110 -7.91 11.70 11.25
N TRP A 111 -6.96 11.37 12.14
CA TRP A 111 -7.25 11.20 13.57
C TRP A 111 -7.29 12.54 14.32
N GLY A 112 -6.74 13.61 13.73
CA GLY A 112 -6.71 14.93 14.33
C GLY A 112 -5.89 14.99 15.62
N LEU A 113 -4.90 14.12 15.80
CA LEU A 113 -4.05 14.09 16.98
C LEU A 113 -2.97 15.15 16.85
N SER A 114 -2.94 16.07 17.80
CA SER A 114 -1.85 17.03 17.91
C SER A 114 -0.62 16.39 18.55
N TYR A 115 0.57 16.84 18.13
CA TYR A 115 1.83 16.47 18.77
C TYR A 115 1.79 16.72 20.30
N LYS A 116 1.13 17.81 20.71
CA LYS A 116 0.99 18.14 22.14
C LYS A 116 0.14 17.13 22.91
N GLU A 117 -0.92 16.62 22.29
CA GLU A 117 -1.84 15.67 22.93
C GLU A 117 -1.20 14.30 23.09
N LEU A 118 -0.47 13.85 22.07
CA LEU A 118 0.12 12.51 22.06
C LEU A 118 1.46 12.40 22.82
N TRP A 119 2.27 13.47 22.82
CA TRP A 119 3.67 13.41 23.28
C TRP A 119 4.01 14.32 24.46
N LEU A 120 3.25 15.39 24.71
CA LEU A 120 3.59 16.39 25.74
C LEU A 120 2.63 16.38 26.94
N ARG A 121 1.32 16.30 26.69
CA ARG A 121 0.31 16.40 27.75
C ARG A 121 -0.29 15.05 28.14
N PHE A 122 -0.21 14.06 27.25
CA PHE A 122 -0.91 12.77 27.42
C PHE A 122 -2.37 12.96 27.86
N ASP A 123 -2.98 14.04 27.41
CA ASP A 123 -4.33 14.46 27.80
C ASP A 123 -5.17 14.48 26.53
N LEU A 124 -6.07 13.51 26.46
CA LEU A 124 -7.02 13.31 25.36
C LEU A 124 -8.46 13.52 25.88
N THR A 125 -8.66 14.45 26.80
CA THR A 125 -9.98 14.76 27.34
C THR A 125 -10.98 15.02 26.19
N GLY A 126 -12.04 14.21 26.12
CA GLY A 126 -13.06 14.28 25.06
C GLY A 126 -12.88 13.31 23.89
N ARG A 127 -11.81 12.50 23.85
CA ARG A 127 -11.64 11.41 22.87
C ARG A 127 -12.26 10.10 23.38
N GLN A 128 -12.69 9.25 22.44
CA GLN A 128 -13.38 8.00 22.75
C GLN A 128 -12.46 6.92 23.35
N PHE A 129 -11.16 6.96 23.05
CA PHE A 129 -10.20 5.94 23.44
C PHE A 129 -9.06 6.49 24.32
N PRO A 130 -8.43 5.64 25.15
CA PRO A 130 -7.29 6.05 25.97
C PRO A 130 -6.04 6.33 25.12
N VAL A 131 -5.13 7.15 25.65
CA VAL A 131 -3.88 7.57 24.99
C VAL A 131 -3.03 6.40 24.50
N LYS A 132 -3.00 5.31 25.27
CA LYS A 132 -2.28 4.08 24.92
C LYS A 132 -2.80 3.43 23.63
N ALA A 133 -4.10 3.51 23.37
CA ALA A 133 -4.71 2.95 22.15
C ALA A 133 -4.25 3.74 20.91
N TYR A 134 -4.30 5.08 20.97
CA TYR A 134 -3.81 5.92 19.86
C TYR A 134 -2.31 5.73 19.60
N TRP A 135 -1.51 5.54 20.65
CA TRP A 135 -0.09 5.22 20.52
C TRP A 135 0.15 3.87 19.86
N LEU A 136 -0.53 2.82 20.33
CA LEU A 136 -0.44 1.49 19.75
C LEU A 136 -0.88 1.50 18.29
N CYS A 137 -2.00 2.15 17.97
CA CYS A 137 -2.49 2.26 16.60
C CYS A 137 -1.56 3.07 15.71
N SER A 138 -0.92 4.13 16.22
CA SER A 138 0.09 4.90 15.48
C SER A 138 1.30 4.04 15.13
N LEU A 139 1.81 3.25 16.09
CA LEU A 139 2.92 2.32 15.85
C LEU A 139 2.52 1.23 14.85
N LEU A 140 1.35 0.61 15.06
CA LEU A 140 0.83 -0.41 14.16
C LEU A 140 0.61 0.12 12.74
N ASP A 141 0.17 1.37 12.58
CA ASP A 141 -0.01 1.98 11.26
C ASP A 141 1.32 2.12 10.50
N ILE A 142 2.41 2.54 11.17
CA ILE A 142 3.74 2.61 10.52
C ILE A 142 4.20 1.22 10.03
N PHE A 143 4.11 0.20 10.89
CA PHE A 143 4.54 -1.16 10.54
C PHE A 143 3.66 -1.75 9.43
N ALA A 144 2.35 -1.63 9.56
CA ALA A 144 1.40 -2.10 8.57
C ALA A 144 1.53 -1.35 7.23
N ARG A 145 1.86 -0.06 7.25
CA ARG A 145 2.08 0.70 6.00
C ARG A 145 3.37 0.29 5.30
N SER A 146 4.38 -0.12 6.06
CA SER A 146 5.62 -0.66 5.49
C SER A 146 5.39 -1.98 4.73
N THR A 147 4.33 -2.75 5.06
CA THR A 147 4.01 -3.99 4.33
C THR A 147 3.58 -3.75 2.89
N TRP A 148 3.01 -2.59 2.57
CA TRP A 148 2.61 -2.25 1.21
C TRP A 148 3.79 -2.23 0.23
N VAL A 149 4.96 -1.75 0.66
CA VAL A 149 6.16 -1.72 -0.21
C VAL A 149 6.58 -3.14 -0.61
N PHE A 150 6.46 -4.11 0.31
CA PHE A 150 6.77 -5.51 0.02
C PHE A 150 5.79 -6.13 -0.98
N THR A 151 4.55 -5.66 -1.08
CA THR A 151 3.60 -6.12 -2.11
C THR A 151 3.96 -5.68 -3.53
N LEU A 152 4.80 -4.65 -3.68
CA LEU A 152 5.30 -4.18 -4.97
C LEU A 152 6.58 -4.90 -5.41
N MET A 153 7.25 -5.61 -4.49
CA MET A 153 8.44 -6.39 -4.80
C MET A 153 8.07 -7.82 -5.22
N PRO A 154 8.79 -8.42 -6.19
CA PRO A 154 8.60 -9.83 -6.52
C PRO A 154 8.90 -10.70 -5.29
N THR A 155 7.91 -11.48 -4.85
CA THR A 155 8.04 -12.37 -3.67
C THR A 155 9.07 -13.48 -3.87
N SER A 156 9.51 -13.70 -5.11
CA SER A 156 10.66 -14.55 -5.46
C SER A 156 11.99 -14.09 -4.88
N VAL A 157 12.12 -12.80 -4.50
CA VAL A 157 13.31 -12.26 -3.84
C VAL A 157 13.40 -12.70 -2.37
N VAL A 158 12.26 -12.95 -1.73
CA VAL A 158 12.20 -13.28 -0.29
C VAL A 158 12.39 -14.78 -0.05
N THR A 159 11.79 -15.63 -0.89
CA THR A 159 11.90 -17.08 -0.76
C THR A 159 11.50 -17.80 -2.04
N GLY A 160 12.20 -18.90 -2.35
CA GLY A 160 11.83 -19.80 -3.44
C GLY A 160 10.67 -20.74 -3.11
N ASN A 161 10.25 -20.81 -1.84
CA ASN A 161 9.17 -21.71 -1.43
C ASN A 161 7.79 -21.08 -1.66
N ILE A 162 7.00 -21.68 -2.55
CA ILE A 162 5.65 -21.21 -2.89
C ILE A 162 4.72 -21.10 -1.68
N VAL A 163 4.78 -22.04 -0.74
CA VAL A 163 3.92 -22.04 0.46
C VAL A 163 4.22 -20.83 1.34
N VAL A 164 5.50 -20.54 1.54
CA VAL A 164 5.93 -19.38 2.34
C VAL A 164 5.49 -18.08 1.65
N ARG A 165 5.58 -17.98 0.32
CA ARG A 165 5.09 -16.80 -0.42
C ARG A 165 3.59 -16.57 -0.22
N VAL A 166 2.78 -17.63 -0.31
CA VAL A 166 1.32 -17.54 -0.08
C VAL A 166 1.00 -17.11 1.35
N ILE A 167 1.71 -17.66 2.34
CA ILE A 167 1.54 -17.27 3.75
C ILE A 167 1.91 -15.79 3.93
N LEU A 168 3.03 -15.34 3.38
CA LEU A 168 3.47 -13.94 3.48
C LEU A 168 2.45 -12.97 2.87
N VAL A 169 1.96 -13.26 1.66
CA VAL A 169 0.92 -12.44 1.01
C VAL A 169 -0.35 -12.40 1.85
N SER A 170 -0.79 -13.56 2.37
CA SER A 170 -1.98 -13.65 3.22
C SER A 170 -1.85 -12.81 4.50
N VAL A 171 -0.70 -12.91 5.18
CA VAL A 171 -0.41 -12.12 6.39
C VAL A 171 -0.38 -10.63 6.08
N MET A 172 0.28 -10.20 4.99
CA MET A 172 0.31 -8.80 4.58
C MET A 172 -1.09 -8.26 4.25
N SER A 173 -1.93 -9.06 3.58
CA SER A 173 -3.32 -8.70 3.32
C SER A 173 -4.15 -8.59 4.61
N SER A 174 -3.98 -9.51 5.56
CA SER A 174 -4.65 -9.43 6.87
C SER A 174 -4.23 -8.18 7.66
N ILE A 175 -2.93 -7.84 7.63
CA ILE A 175 -2.40 -6.64 8.28
C ILE A 175 -3.04 -5.37 7.69
N GLU A 176 -3.14 -5.27 6.36
CA GLU A 176 -3.79 -4.11 5.71
C GLU A 176 -5.28 -4.02 6.07
N ILE A 177 -5.99 -5.16 6.18
CA ILE A 177 -7.39 -5.18 6.63
C ILE A 177 -7.49 -4.63 8.05
N ILE A 178 -6.69 -5.14 9.00
CA ILE A 178 -6.69 -4.67 10.39
C ILE A 178 -6.41 -3.16 10.44
N ARG A 179 -5.43 -2.69 9.66
CA ARG A 179 -5.08 -1.26 9.58
C ARG A 179 -6.25 -0.40 9.14
N ARG A 180 -6.99 -0.83 8.11
CA ARG A 180 -8.22 -0.14 7.65
C ARG A 180 -9.32 -0.17 8.69
N SER A 181 -9.47 -1.28 9.42
CA SER A 181 -10.42 -1.39 10.52
C SER A 181 -10.09 -0.44 11.67
N MET A 182 -8.80 -0.27 12.02
CA MET A 182 -8.38 0.70 13.03
C MET A 182 -8.81 2.13 12.65
N TRP A 183 -8.60 2.51 11.39
CA TRP A 183 -9.01 3.83 10.89
C TRP A 183 -10.53 4.03 10.91
N ALA A 184 -11.33 2.98 10.79
CA ALA A 184 -12.79 3.07 10.87
C ALA A 184 -13.32 3.17 12.33
N VAL A 185 -12.53 2.71 13.30
CA VAL A 185 -12.91 2.65 14.72
C VAL A 185 -12.46 3.90 15.48
N LEU A 186 -11.28 4.44 15.16
CA LEU A 186 -10.68 5.62 15.82
C LEU A 186 -11.22 6.95 15.31
#